data_AF-A0A948DG98-F1
#
_entry.id   AF-A0A948DG98-F1
#
_cell.length_a   1.000
_cell.length_b   1.000
_cell.length_c   1.000
_cell.angle_alpha   90.00
_cell.angle_beta   90.00
_cell.angle_gamma   90.00
#
_symmetry.space_group_name_H-M   'P 1'
#
loop_
_entity.id
_entity.type
_entity.pdbx_description
1 polymer ?
#
loop_
_entity_poly.entity_id
_entity_poly.type
_entity_poly.pdbx_seq_one_letter_code
_entity_poly.pdbx_strand_id
1 'polypeptide(L)'
;GMPPPAPGAMPPPAPGAMPPPPGGPQPPPPGMPQMMPPGPAAPPKAKKGMSKGLKIGCLIGVIAVLLIIALVVVLVVVFVGVLSKPADVANNYMKYLDDGSVAQAWELLTPATQRSETRSGFEEKATLFEGEITRYFTSNIEISGSVAEIRMDVTYADGEKGVWEFTLLKQDGEWKIQNVDIS
;
A
#
# COMPACT_ATOMS: atom_id res chain seq x y z
N GLY A 1 -59.09 101.95 -82.50
CA GLY A 1 -57.70 101.49 -82.72
C GLY A 1 -57.20 100.99 -81.40
N MET A 2 -56.74 99.74 -81.29
CA MET A 2 -55.40 99.29 -81.73
C MET A 2 -54.32 100.22 -81.16
N PRO A 3 -53.22 99.73 -80.56
CA PRO A 3 -52.53 98.52 -80.97
C PRO A 3 -51.86 97.67 -79.84
N PRO A 4 -51.37 96.46 -80.19
CA PRO A 4 -50.40 95.65 -79.40
C PRO A 4 -49.01 96.33 -79.38
N PRO A 5 -48.05 96.03 -78.46
CA PRO A 5 -47.04 94.94 -78.62
C PRO A 5 -46.45 94.37 -77.28
N ALA A 6 -46.14 93.07 -77.15
CA ALA A 6 -44.81 92.39 -77.23
C ALA A 6 -43.67 92.96 -76.33
N PRO A 7 -42.58 92.22 -75.99
CA PRO A 7 -42.33 90.77 -75.83
C PRO A 7 -41.57 90.38 -74.51
N GLY A 8 -41.65 89.11 -74.12
CA GLY A 8 -40.58 88.20 -73.63
C GLY A 8 -39.52 88.55 -72.55
N ALA A 9 -39.49 87.69 -71.50
CA ALA A 9 -38.37 86.93 -70.87
C ALA A 9 -37.16 87.58 -70.14
N MET A 10 -36.87 87.09 -68.91
CA MET A 10 -35.59 86.51 -68.38
C MET A 10 -35.59 86.42 -66.81
N PRO A 11 -34.58 85.80 -66.16
CA PRO A 11 -34.49 84.43 -65.62
C PRO A 11 -34.78 84.34 -64.08
N PRO A 12 -34.81 83.14 -63.45
CA PRO A 12 -35.13 83.04 -62.02
C PRO A 12 -33.88 83.13 -61.11
N PRO A 13 -33.87 83.95 -60.05
CA PRO A 13 -32.93 83.82 -58.94
C PRO A 13 -33.57 83.10 -57.74
N ALA A 14 -32.70 82.48 -56.94
CA ALA A 14 -33.01 81.45 -55.96
C ALA A 14 -33.81 81.90 -54.70
N PRO A 15 -34.47 80.97 -54.00
CA PRO A 15 -35.33 81.28 -52.85
C PRO A 15 -34.54 81.62 -51.58
N GLY A 16 -34.73 82.83 -51.05
CA GLY A 16 -34.26 83.22 -49.71
C GLY A 16 -35.44 83.26 -48.72
N ALA A 17 -35.63 82.18 -47.97
CA ALA A 17 -36.70 82.03 -46.99
C ALA A 17 -36.36 82.69 -45.63
N MET A 18 -37.42 83.09 -44.94
CA MET A 18 -37.49 83.79 -43.65
C MET A 18 -36.64 83.19 -42.50
N PRO A 19 -36.32 83.98 -41.46
CA PRO A 19 -35.66 83.48 -40.26
C PRO A 19 -36.60 82.56 -39.44
N PRO A 20 -36.09 81.44 -38.90
CA PRO A 20 -36.88 80.53 -38.08
C PRO A 20 -37.06 81.03 -36.63
N PRO A 21 -38.17 80.65 -35.95
CA PRO A 21 -38.43 80.98 -34.55
C PRO A 21 -37.48 80.25 -33.57
N PRO A 22 -37.31 80.74 -32.32
CA PRO A 22 -36.38 80.15 -31.35
C PRO A 22 -36.76 78.71 -30.97
N GLY A 23 -35.90 77.74 -31.36
CA GLY A 23 -36.01 76.33 -30.99
C GLY A 23 -35.38 76.04 -29.62
N GLY A 24 -35.98 75.07 -28.91
CA GLY A 24 -35.67 74.69 -27.53
C GLY A 24 -34.34 73.94 -27.29
N PRO A 25 -34.19 73.28 -26.12
CA PRO A 25 -32.91 72.79 -25.61
C PRO A 25 -32.15 71.88 -26.57
N GLN A 26 -30.87 72.23 -26.77
CA GLN A 26 -29.94 71.62 -27.71
C GLN A 26 -29.46 70.24 -27.24
N PRO A 27 -29.33 69.24 -28.13
CA PRO A 27 -28.74 67.95 -27.79
C PRO A 27 -27.23 68.06 -27.48
N PRO A 28 -26.68 67.19 -26.61
CA PRO A 28 -25.28 67.25 -26.20
C PRO A 28 -24.31 66.89 -27.36
N PRO A 29 -23.09 67.45 -27.36
CA PRO A 29 -22.13 67.29 -28.45
C PRO A 29 -21.58 65.85 -28.57
N PRO A 30 -21.33 65.35 -29.80
CA PRO A 30 -20.77 64.02 -30.03
C PRO A 30 -19.28 63.94 -29.67
N GLY A 31 -18.87 62.92 -28.91
CA GLY A 31 -17.45 62.52 -28.80
C GLY A 31 -16.83 62.42 -27.41
N MET A 32 -17.60 62.55 -26.33
CA MET A 32 -17.07 62.25 -24.99
C MET A 32 -17.44 60.82 -24.58
N PRO A 33 -16.48 59.99 -24.10
CA PRO A 33 -16.79 58.67 -23.55
C PRO A 33 -17.77 58.83 -22.39
N GLN A 34 -18.99 58.31 -22.55
CA GLN A 34 -19.92 58.20 -21.43
C GLN A 34 -19.32 57.21 -20.43
N MET A 35 -18.80 57.73 -19.31
CA MET A 35 -18.42 56.90 -18.17
C MET A 35 -19.70 56.32 -17.58
N MET A 36 -20.04 55.09 -17.98
CA MET A 36 -21.09 54.31 -17.31
C MET A 36 -20.71 54.15 -15.84
N PRO A 37 -21.63 54.43 -14.89
CA PRO A 37 -21.38 54.11 -13.50
C PRO A 37 -21.14 52.59 -13.37
N PRO A 38 -20.20 52.14 -12.54
CA PRO A 38 -19.91 50.72 -12.38
C PRO A 38 -21.17 50.00 -11.92
N GLY A 39 -21.65 49.08 -12.75
CA GLY A 39 -22.74 48.18 -12.38
C GLY A 39 -22.36 47.33 -11.16
N PRO A 40 -23.33 46.81 -10.39
CA PRO A 40 -23.05 45.95 -9.25
C PRO A 40 -22.15 44.79 -9.70
N ALA A 41 -20.99 44.66 -9.07
CA ALA A 41 -20.08 43.55 -9.33
C ALA A 41 -20.85 42.24 -9.14
N ALA A 42 -20.78 41.34 -10.13
CA ALA A 42 -21.32 40.00 -9.99
C ALA A 42 -20.71 39.36 -8.73
N PRO A 43 -21.52 38.70 -7.87
CA PRO A 43 -21.00 38.10 -6.66
C PRO A 43 -19.89 37.10 -7.04
N PRO A 44 -18.77 37.08 -6.31
CA PRO A 44 -17.71 36.12 -6.57
C PRO A 44 -18.31 34.72 -6.48
N LYS A 45 -18.10 33.90 -7.53
CA LYS A 45 -18.48 32.49 -7.50
C LYS A 45 -17.82 31.86 -6.28
N ALA A 46 -18.63 31.51 -5.28
CA ALA A 46 -18.15 30.84 -4.08
C ALA A 46 -17.39 29.58 -4.51
N LYS A 47 -16.08 29.55 -4.26
CA LYS A 47 -15.30 28.33 -4.41
C LYS A 47 -15.94 27.31 -3.48
N LYS A 48 -16.57 26.28 -4.05
CA LYS A 48 -17.21 25.18 -3.32
C LYS A 48 -16.16 24.56 -2.40
N GLY A 49 -16.14 25.02 -1.15
CA GLY A 49 -15.24 24.49 -0.13
C GLY A 49 -15.55 23.01 0.06
N MET A 50 -14.53 22.18 -0.11
CA MET A 50 -14.63 20.74 0.11
C MET A 50 -15.22 20.50 1.52
N SER A 51 -16.40 19.90 1.55
CA SER A 51 -17.22 19.78 2.75
C SER A 51 -16.43 19.07 3.85
N LYS A 52 -16.45 19.64 5.06
CA LYS A 52 -15.76 19.11 6.24
C LYS A 52 -16.07 17.62 6.50
N GLY A 53 -17.23 17.13 6.05
CA GLY A 53 -17.62 15.71 6.12
C GLY A 53 -16.76 14.75 5.28
N LEU A 54 -16.21 15.19 4.13
CA LEU A 54 -15.36 14.34 3.29
C LEU A 54 -13.97 14.13 3.90
N LYS A 55 -13.47 15.12 4.67
CA LYS A 55 -12.20 15.01 5.40
C LYS A 55 -12.31 14.09 6.62
N ILE A 56 -13.46 14.10 7.30
CA ILE A 56 -13.73 13.23 8.46
C ILE A 56 -13.99 11.79 7.99
N GLY A 57 -14.73 11.59 6.89
CA GLY A 57 -14.92 10.27 6.28
C GLY A 57 -13.62 9.65 5.75
N CYS A 58 -12.70 10.46 5.21
CA CYS A 58 -11.38 9.99 4.79
C CYS A 58 -10.52 9.55 5.97
N LEU A 59 -10.54 10.29 7.09
CA LEU A 59 -9.77 9.92 8.28
C LEU A 59 -10.26 8.62 8.92
N ILE A 60 -11.58 8.43 9.02
CA ILE A 60 -12.17 7.18 9.55
C ILE A 60 -11.88 6.01 8.60
N GLY A 61 -11.93 6.23 7.29
CA GLY A 61 -11.57 5.21 6.29
C GLY A 61 -10.11 4.77 6.40
N VAL A 62 -9.17 5.71 6.57
CA VAL A 62 -7.74 5.40 6.75
C VAL A 62 -7.50 4.61 8.04
N ILE A 63 -8.13 4.99 9.15
CA ILE A 63 -8.01 4.26 10.42
C ILE A 63 -8.56 2.83 10.28
N ALA A 64 -9.72 2.65 9.65
CA ALA A 64 -10.30 1.32 9.42
C ALA A 64 -9.39 0.44 8.56
N VAL A 65 -8.80 1.00 7.49
CA VAL A 65 -7.84 0.28 6.63
C VAL A 65 -6.58 -0.10 7.42
N LEU A 66 -6.03 0.81 8.24
CA LEU A 66 -4.86 0.51 9.08
C LEU A 66 -5.15 -0.60 10.10
N LEU A 67 -6.34 -0.62 10.71
CA LEU A 67 -6.75 -1.68 11.63
C LEU A 67 -6.90 -3.03 10.93
N ILE A 68 -7.44 -3.05 9.70
CA ILE A 68 -7.53 -4.27 8.90
C ILE A 68 -6.14 -4.78 8.54
N ILE A 69 -5.23 -3.90 8.10
CA ILE A 69 -3.84 -4.26 7.79
C ILE A 69 -3.16 -4.82 9.05
N ALA A 70 -3.29 -4.16 10.20
CA ALA A 70 -2.72 -4.63 11.45
C ALA A 70 -3.27 -6.01 11.85
N LEU A 71 -4.58 -6.24 11.70
CA LEU A 71 -5.19 -7.54 11.94
C LEU A 71 -4.65 -8.61 10.99
N VAL A 72 -4.55 -8.31 9.69
CA VAL A 72 -3.97 -9.23 8.70
C VAL A 72 -2.52 -9.54 9.04
N VAL A 73 -1.71 -8.56 9.42
CA VAL A 73 -0.32 -8.76 9.84
C VAL A 73 -0.26 -9.65 11.07
N VAL A 74 -1.09 -9.40 12.08
CA VAL A 74 -1.16 -10.24 13.29
C VAL A 74 -1.56 -11.67 12.92
N LEU A 75 -2.58 -11.85 12.08
CA LEU A 75 -3.00 -13.17 11.61
C LEU A 75 -1.87 -13.88 10.85
N VAL A 76 -1.19 -13.20 9.94
CA VAL A 76 -0.06 -13.76 9.19
C VAL A 76 1.08 -14.13 10.13
N VAL A 77 1.46 -13.26 11.06
CA VAL A 77 2.55 -13.53 12.02
C VAL A 77 2.19 -14.70 12.94
N VAL A 78 0.94 -14.79 13.39
CA VAL A 78 0.47 -15.92 14.22
C VAL A 78 0.42 -17.21 13.40
N PHE A 79 -0.09 -17.18 12.17
CA PHE A 79 -0.12 -18.37 11.30
C PHE A 79 1.27 -18.84 10.90
N VAL A 80 2.15 -17.94 10.47
CA VAL A 80 3.55 -18.26 10.15
C VAL A 80 4.28 -18.75 11.39
N GLY A 81 4.14 -18.07 12.53
CA GLY A 81 4.77 -18.47 13.79
C GLY A 81 4.29 -19.82 14.34
N VAL A 82 3.04 -20.23 14.07
CA VAL A 82 2.55 -21.57 14.47
C VAL A 82 3.12 -22.65 13.56
N LEU A 83 3.30 -22.37 12.27
CA LEU A 83 3.88 -23.30 11.30
C LEU A 83 5.40 -23.40 11.41
N SER A 84 6.10 -22.32 11.79
CA SER A 84 7.56 -22.28 11.85
C SER A 84 8.15 -22.87 13.13
N LYS A 85 7.44 -22.85 14.27
CA LYS A 85 7.97 -23.33 15.55
C LYS A 85 8.58 -24.74 15.55
N PRO A 86 7.92 -25.79 15.00
CA PRO A 86 8.54 -27.11 14.98
C PRO A 86 9.78 -27.13 14.06
N ALA A 87 9.77 -26.36 12.96
CA ALA A 87 10.93 -26.19 12.10
C ALA A 87 12.09 -25.45 12.77
N ASP A 88 11.81 -24.46 13.61
CA ASP A 88 12.82 -23.79 14.41
C ASP A 88 13.50 -24.77 15.39
N VAL A 89 12.72 -25.68 16.00
CA VAL A 89 13.28 -26.72 16.88
C VAL A 89 14.18 -27.70 16.12
N ALA A 90 13.75 -28.19 14.95
CA ALA A 90 14.57 -29.06 14.10
C ALA A 90 15.85 -28.34 13.61
N ASN A 91 15.73 -27.08 13.18
CA ASN A 91 16.87 -26.27 12.76
C ASN A 91 17.86 -26.01 13.90
N ASN A 92 17.37 -25.74 15.11
CA ASN A 92 18.22 -25.56 16.28
C ASN A 92 18.93 -26.86 16.66
N TYR A 93 18.25 -28.01 16.54
CA TYR A 93 18.87 -29.31 16.77
C TYR A 93 20.01 -29.57 15.78
N MET A 94 19.78 -29.35 14.48
CA MET A 94 20.83 -29.46 13.46
C MET A 94 22.02 -28.55 13.76
N LYS A 95 21.73 -27.29 14.11
CA LYS A 95 22.76 -26.33 14.50
C LYS A 95 23.56 -26.80 15.71
N TYR A 96 22.90 -27.30 16.75
CA TYR A 96 23.59 -27.73 17.97
C TYR A 96 24.43 -28.99 17.75
N LEU A 97 24.05 -29.86 16.81
CA LEU A 97 24.90 -30.97 16.41
C LEU A 97 26.15 -30.47 15.66
N ASP A 98 25.98 -29.56 14.70
CA ASP A 98 27.09 -29.01 13.92
C ASP A 98 28.06 -28.18 14.79
N ASP A 99 27.53 -27.34 15.70
CA ASP A 99 28.30 -26.51 16.63
C ASP A 99 28.91 -27.31 17.81
N GLY A 100 28.73 -28.63 17.87
CA GLY A 100 29.19 -29.47 18.99
C GLY A 100 28.49 -29.19 20.33
N SER A 101 27.39 -28.45 20.31
CA SER A 101 26.59 -28.06 21.47
C SER A 101 25.61 -29.16 21.90
N VAL A 102 26.14 -30.37 22.08
CA VAL A 102 25.39 -31.62 22.27
C VAL A 102 24.41 -31.58 23.44
N ALA A 103 24.78 -30.92 24.54
CA ALA A 103 23.88 -30.76 25.69
C ALA A 103 22.60 -30.00 25.31
N GLN A 104 22.68 -29.01 24.41
CA GLN A 104 21.51 -28.26 23.96
C GLN A 104 20.65 -29.09 22.99
N ALA A 105 21.28 -29.89 22.12
CA ALA A 105 20.58 -30.83 21.26
C ALA A 105 19.78 -31.87 22.09
N TRP A 106 20.37 -32.38 23.18
CA TRP A 106 19.71 -33.31 24.09
C TRP A 106 18.45 -32.73 24.74
N GLU A 107 18.46 -31.46 25.15
CA GLU A 107 17.32 -30.78 25.80
C GLU A 107 16.12 -30.60 24.86
N LEU A 108 16.35 -30.57 23.54
CA LEU A 108 15.30 -30.51 22.52
C LEU A 108 14.56 -31.84 22.33
N LEU A 109 15.11 -32.94 22.84
CA LEU A 109 14.47 -34.25 22.77
C LEU A 109 13.30 -34.37 23.77
N THR A 110 12.32 -35.21 23.44
CA THR A 110 11.24 -35.53 24.38
C THR A 110 11.77 -36.32 25.58
N PRO A 111 11.14 -36.22 26.76
CA PRO A 111 11.49 -37.04 27.91
C PRO A 111 11.38 -38.55 27.63
N ALA A 112 10.54 -38.97 26.68
CA ALA A 112 10.44 -40.36 26.27
C ALA A 112 11.71 -40.81 25.53
N THR A 113 12.18 -40.02 24.57
CA THR A 113 13.44 -40.27 23.85
C THR A 113 14.64 -40.27 24.80
N GLN A 114 14.72 -39.29 25.70
CA GLN A 114 15.76 -39.19 26.71
C GLN A 114 15.79 -40.36 27.71
N ARG A 115 14.69 -41.12 27.84
CA ARG A 115 14.63 -42.35 28.66
C ARG A 115 15.02 -43.60 27.87
N SER A 116 14.77 -43.59 26.57
CA SER A 116 15.08 -44.71 25.67
C SER A 116 16.55 -44.75 25.29
N GLU A 117 17.21 -43.59 25.21
CA GLU A 117 18.64 -43.46 24.94
C GLU A 117 19.39 -42.97 26.18
N THR A 118 20.64 -43.39 26.34
CA THR A 118 21.50 -42.83 27.40
C THR A 118 22.14 -41.53 26.91
N ARG A 119 22.28 -40.56 27.81
CA ARG A 119 22.94 -39.29 27.49
C ARG A 119 24.33 -39.49 26.86
N SER A 120 25.13 -40.41 27.39
CA SER A 120 26.46 -40.70 26.85
C SER A 120 26.41 -41.32 25.45
N GLY A 121 25.43 -42.20 25.17
CA GLY A 121 25.28 -42.80 23.84
C GLY A 121 24.80 -41.78 22.80
N PHE A 122 23.96 -40.84 23.21
CA PHE A 122 23.62 -39.69 22.37
C PHE A 122 24.82 -38.80 22.12
N GLU A 123 25.61 -38.51 23.16
CA GLU A 123 26.81 -37.67 23.04
C GLU A 123 27.83 -38.26 22.05
N GLU A 124 28.09 -39.56 22.13
CA GLU A 124 28.97 -40.26 21.20
C GLU A 124 28.48 -40.10 19.75
N LYS A 125 27.19 -40.32 19.48
CA LYS A 125 26.62 -40.16 18.14
C LYS A 125 26.64 -38.71 17.66
N ALA A 126 26.32 -37.76 18.53
CA ALA A 126 26.24 -36.35 18.20
C ALA A 126 27.62 -35.79 17.79
N THR A 127 28.69 -36.24 18.43
CA THR A 127 30.07 -35.83 18.06
C THR A 127 30.48 -36.26 16.65
N LEU A 128 29.82 -37.27 16.06
CA LEU A 128 30.07 -37.67 14.67
C LEU A 128 29.59 -36.64 13.65
N PHE A 129 28.76 -35.68 14.07
CA PHE A 129 28.18 -34.66 13.19
C PHE A 129 28.78 -33.26 13.42
N GLU A 130 29.68 -33.11 14.40
CA GLU A 130 30.31 -31.82 14.73
C GLU A 130 31.21 -31.36 13.57
N GLY A 131 30.88 -30.22 12.96
CA GLY A 131 31.58 -29.69 11.80
C GLY A 131 31.44 -30.49 10.50
N GLU A 132 30.65 -31.57 10.51
CA GLU A 132 30.42 -32.41 9.34
C GLU A 132 29.25 -31.89 8.49
N ILE A 133 28.40 -30.99 9.00
CA ILE A 133 27.22 -30.52 8.28
C ILE A 133 27.53 -29.18 7.61
N THR A 134 27.69 -29.18 6.27
CA THR A 134 28.01 -27.94 5.53
C THR A 134 26.78 -27.15 5.12
N ARG A 135 25.65 -27.83 4.93
CA ARG A 135 24.39 -27.22 4.54
C ARG A 135 23.22 -28.10 4.93
N TYR A 136 22.15 -27.47 5.39
CA TYR A 136 20.86 -28.11 5.53
C TYR A 136 19.74 -27.13 5.16
N PHE A 137 18.63 -27.64 4.63
CA PHE A 137 17.42 -26.85 4.44
C PHE A 137 16.18 -27.71 4.62
N THR A 138 15.12 -27.09 5.13
CA THR A 138 13.84 -27.77 5.31
C THR A 138 13.14 -27.93 3.97
N SER A 139 12.91 -29.18 3.55
CA SER A 139 12.29 -29.52 2.28
C SER A 139 10.79 -29.80 2.41
N ASN A 140 10.34 -30.33 3.55
CA ASN A 140 8.92 -30.52 3.84
C ASN A 140 8.61 -30.27 5.32
N ILE A 141 7.42 -29.74 5.60
CA ILE A 141 6.87 -29.55 6.95
C ILE A 141 5.41 -29.94 6.91
N GLU A 142 5.05 -30.97 7.68
CA GLU A 142 3.68 -31.42 7.87
C GLU A 142 3.32 -31.32 9.34
N ILE A 143 2.24 -30.60 9.66
CA ILE A 143 1.82 -30.39 11.05
C ILE A 143 0.38 -30.87 11.20
N SER A 144 0.19 -31.85 12.07
CA SER A 144 -1.09 -32.47 12.39
C SER A 144 -1.36 -32.36 13.88
N GLY A 145 -1.97 -31.24 14.29
CA GLY A 145 -2.36 -30.99 15.68
C GLY A 145 -1.14 -30.86 16.62
N SER A 146 -0.87 -31.91 17.40
CA SER A 146 0.25 -31.99 18.34
C SER A 146 1.46 -32.77 17.81
N VAL A 147 1.45 -33.14 16.53
CA VAL A 147 2.54 -33.85 15.86
C VAL A 147 3.02 -33.03 14.67
N ALA A 148 4.33 -32.97 14.46
CA ALA A 148 4.93 -32.37 13.27
C ALA A 148 5.97 -33.32 12.67
N GLU A 149 5.93 -33.47 11.36
CA GLU A 149 6.91 -34.23 10.58
C GLU A 149 7.68 -33.25 9.70
N ILE A 150 9.00 -33.29 9.79
CA ILE A 150 9.87 -32.35 9.08
C ILE A 150 10.90 -33.14 8.31
N ARG A 151 11.01 -32.88 7.01
CA ARG A 151 12.08 -33.41 6.17
C ARG A 151 13.11 -32.33 5.89
N MET A 152 14.37 -32.66 6.08
CA MET A 152 15.50 -31.78 5.80
C MET A 152 16.48 -32.46 4.86
N ASP A 153 16.87 -31.76 3.81
CA ASP A 153 17.97 -32.18 2.94
C ASP A 153 19.27 -31.66 3.54
N VAL A 154 20.23 -32.56 3.75
CA VAL A 154 21.51 -32.31 4.41
C VAL A 154 22.64 -32.56 3.43
N THR A 155 23.66 -31.71 3.43
CA THR A 155 24.93 -31.89 2.72
C THR A 155 26.05 -31.93 3.73
N TYR A 156 26.86 -32.97 3.67
CA TYR A 156 27.97 -33.19 4.59
C TYR A 156 29.29 -32.61 4.06
N ALA A 157 30.34 -32.63 4.87
CA ALA A 157 31.67 -32.09 4.55
C ALA A 157 32.37 -32.82 3.40
N ASP A 158 32.11 -34.11 3.26
CA ASP A 158 32.56 -34.94 2.14
C ASP A 158 31.79 -34.69 0.82
N GLY A 159 30.72 -33.88 0.87
CA GLY A 159 29.84 -33.57 -0.25
C GLY A 159 28.71 -34.58 -0.46
N GLU A 160 28.60 -35.62 0.37
CA GLU A 160 27.46 -36.52 0.38
C GLU A 160 26.18 -35.77 0.79
N LYS A 161 25.05 -36.31 0.33
CA LYS A 161 23.73 -35.77 0.65
C LYS A 161 22.91 -36.83 1.35
N GLY A 162 22.24 -36.43 2.42
CA GLY A 162 21.32 -37.27 3.17
C GLY A 162 19.99 -36.58 3.39
N VAL A 163 19.01 -37.35 3.81
CA VAL A 163 17.69 -36.84 4.20
C VAL A 163 17.47 -37.15 5.68
N TRP A 164 17.16 -36.12 6.45
CA TRP A 164 16.83 -36.25 7.87
C TRP A 164 15.34 -36.01 8.04
N GLU A 165 14.67 -36.97 8.65
CA GLU A 165 13.25 -36.89 8.98
C GLU A 165 13.09 -36.77 10.49
N PHE A 166 12.40 -35.72 10.91
CA PHE A 166 12.15 -35.44 12.31
C PHE A 166 10.67 -35.64 12.61
N THR A 167 10.38 -36.39 13.66
CA THR A 167 9.06 -36.42 14.27
C THR A 167 9.09 -35.61 15.55
N LEU A 168 8.32 -34.53 15.62
CA LEU A 168 8.19 -33.67 16.80
C LEU A 168 6.82 -33.85 17.43
N LEU A 169 6.80 -33.80 18.77
CA LEU A 169 5.59 -33.77 19.56
C LEU A 169 5.47 -32.46 20.32
N LYS A 170 4.24 -31.96 20.39
CA LYS A 170 3.89 -30.83 21.23
C LYS A 170 3.53 -31.32 22.63
N GLN A 171 4.38 -31.04 23.61
CA GLN A 171 4.19 -31.37 25.02
C GLN A 171 4.18 -30.07 25.84
N ASP A 172 3.16 -29.90 26.67
CA ASP A 172 3.01 -28.71 27.53
C ASP A 172 3.08 -27.36 26.78
N GLY A 173 2.70 -27.36 25.50
CA GLY A 173 2.74 -26.18 24.63
C GLY A 173 4.04 -25.98 23.86
N GLU A 174 5.07 -26.77 24.15
CA GLU A 174 6.40 -26.72 23.54
C GLU A 174 6.60 -27.88 22.56
N TRP A 175 7.30 -27.62 21.45
CA TRP A 175 7.66 -28.67 20.49
C TRP A 175 8.99 -29.31 20.90
N LYS A 176 9.03 -30.64 20.92
CA LYS A 176 10.22 -31.43 21.22
C LYS A 176 10.38 -32.57 20.22
N ILE A 177 11.62 -32.95 19.93
CA ILE A 177 11.96 -34.01 18.98
C ILE A 177 11.74 -35.36 19.64
N GLN A 178 10.84 -36.16 19.07
CA GLN A 178 10.59 -37.52 19.49
C GLN A 178 11.52 -38.49 18.76
N ASN A 179 11.63 -38.36 17.44
CA ASN A 179 12.47 -39.23 16.62
C ASN A 179 13.24 -38.45 15.57
N VAL A 180 14.39 -38.99 15.19
CA VAL A 180 15.21 -38.54 14.07
C VAL A 180 15.61 -39.77 13.26
N ASP A 181 15.12 -39.86 12.04
CA ASP A 181 15.46 -40.89 11.08
C ASP A 181 16.40 -40.29 10.02
N ILE A 182 17.51 -40.99 9.75
CA ILE A 182 18.53 -40.55 8.79
C ILE A 182 18.56 -41.56 7.64
N SER A 183 18.39 -41.07 6.41
CA SER A 183 18.37 -41.87 5.17
C SER A 183 19.37 -41.38 4.13
#